data_AF-A0A1D6J8R0-F1
#
_entry.id   AF-A0A1D6J8R0-F1
#
_cell.length_a   1.000
_cell.length_b   1.000
_cell.length_c   1.000
_cell.angle_alpha   90.00
_cell.angle_beta   90.00
_cell.angle_gamma   90.00
#
_symmetry.space_group_name_H-M   'P 1'
#
loop_
_entity.id
_entity.type
_entity.pdbx_description
1 polymer ?
#
loop_
_entity_poly.entity_id
_entity_poly.type
_entity_poly.pdbx_seq_one_letter_code
_entity_poly.pdbx_strand_id
1 'polypeptide(L)'
;MALVELERAGFLKFVISQNVDSLHLRSGFPREKLAELHGNSFKEICPCCKTEYLRDFEIETIGLKDTPRRCSDKNCGARLKDTVLDWDDALPPEEMNLATEHCRSADLVLCLGTSLQITPACNMPLMSIKNGGRVAIVNLQATPKDKKASLVIHGLVDKVIAGVMSKLSLRIPPYIRTDFVQLTLRHSLKKKCVRWTLRVTSIHGLRAPLPFLQSVKVSFPERPDLKSVVLKEQPFSLQRETSMNKPFFMLLTLNFSDGCSCLSSSIGWPVDFQKRKDSFVRDRALVLRELYSAAQRESCIGQQEILERENLPRAETSIHGIVTNIVRYDTEDEKLAPPKNDLMNHSRSNPAKRHVEGTDCHSSLPKKLKYFLKDKKLNC
;
A
#
# COMPACT_ATOMS: atom_id res chain seq x y z
N MET A 1 12.22 0.78 -0.40
CA MET A 1 12.77 1.70 0.63
C MET A 1 14.10 2.35 0.24
N ALA A 2 15.07 1.66 -0.37
CA ALA A 2 16.34 2.29 -0.78
C ALA A 2 16.14 3.55 -1.65
N LEU A 3 15.21 3.51 -2.62
CA LEU A 3 14.89 4.68 -3.46
C LEU A 3 14.35 5.88 -2.66
N VAL A 4 13.58 5.64 -1.59
CA VAL A 4 13.09 6.71 -0.71
C VAL A 4 14.28 7.41 -0.04
N GLU A 5 15.27 6.64 0.42
CA GLU A 5 16.46 7.22 1.05
C GLU A 5 17.36 7.93 0.04
N LEU A 6 17.55 7.37 -1.16
CA LEU A 6 18.32 8.02 -2.22
C LEU A 6 17.71 9.37 -2.63
N GLU A 7 16.38 9.47 -2.63
CA GLU A 7 15.66 10.71 -2.90
C GLU A 7 15.88 11.72 -1.76
N ARG A 8 15.70 11.29 -0.50
CA ARG A 8 15.92 12.13 0.69
C ARG A 8 17.35 12.65 0.80
N ALA A 9 18.32 11.80 0.48
CA ALA A 9 19.74 12.15 0.45
C ALA A 9 20.13 12.98 -0.78
N GLY A 10 19.20 13.24 -1.71
CA GLY A 10 19.41 14.10 -2.88
C GLY A 10 20.10 13.44 -4.06
N PHE A 11 20.37 12.13 -4.02
CA PHE A 11 20.97 11.37 -5.13
C PHE A 11 19.96 11.05 -6.23
N LEU A 12 18.73 10.69 -5.88
CA LEU A 12 17.69 10.31 -6.83
C LEU A 12 16.79 11.51 -7.14
N LYS A 13 16.75 11.94 -8.41
CA LYS A 13 15.99 13.12 -8.84
C LYS A 13 14.55 12.81 -9.22
N PHE A 14 14.31 11.65 -9.82
CA PHE A 14 13.00 11.25 -10.33
C PHE A 14 12.91 9.73 -10.49
N VAL A 15 11.70 9.18 -10.33
CA VAL A 15 11.41 7.76 -10.57
C VAL A 15 10.38 7.65 -11.70
N ILE A 16 10.67 6.77 -12.66
CA ILE A 16 9.75 6.42 -13.74
C ILE A 16 9.39 4.96 -13.54
N SER A 17 8.11 4.68 -13.25
CA SER A 17 7.61 3.34 -12.96
C SER A 17 6.67 2.84 -14.06
N GLN A 18 6.86 1.58 -14.42
CA GLN A 18 5.92 0.80 -15.23
C GLN A 18 5.00 -0.08 -14.36
N ASN A 19 5.23 -0.12 -13.05
CA ASN A 19 4.47 -0.93 -12.12
C ASN A 19 3.16 -0.23 -11.75
N VAL A 20 2.12 -1.04 -11.54
CA VAL A 20 0.78 -0.59 -11.14
C VAL A 20 0.45 -0.89 -9.67
N ASP A 21 1.41 -1.43 -8.93
CA ASP A 21 1.24 -1.95 -7.55
C ASP A 21 1.14 -0.87 -6.45
N SER A 22 1.37 0.41 -6.80
CA SER A 22 1.39 1.55 -5.87
C SER A 22 2.51 1.52 -4.83
N LEU A 23 3.45 0.57 -4.87
CA LEU A 23 4.45 0.42 -3.82
C LEU A 23 5.36 1.65 -3.66
N HIS A 24 5.60 2.41 -4.73
CA HIS A 24 6.31 3.68 -4.64
C HIS A 24 5.56 4.69 -3.75
N LEU A 25 4.32 5.03 -4.06
CA LEU A 25 3.53 5.97 -3.25
C LEU A 25 3.29 5.44 -1.83
N ARG A 26 2.95 4.15 -1.72
CA ARG A 26 2.71 3.50 -0.41
C ARG A 26 3.97 3.43 0.45
N SER A 27 5.16 3.45 -0.14
CA SER A 27 6.43 3.54 0.60
C SER A 27 6.72 4.94 1.16
N GLY A 28 5.91 5.93 0.81
CA GLY A 28 6.13 7.35 1.14
C GLY A 28 7.03 8.07 0.14
N PHE A 29 7.21 7.53 -1.08
CA PHE A 29 7.94 8.23 -2.13
C PHE A 29 7.13 9.45 -2.62
N PRO A 30 7.76 10.62 -2.82
CA PRO A 30 7.06 11.84 -3.21
C PRO A 30 6.38 11.72 -4.59
N ARG A 31 5.09 12.07 -4.65
CA ARG A 31 4.25 11.95 -5.86
C ARG A 31 4.76 12.85 -6.99
N GLU A 32 5.27 14.02 -6.65
CA GLU A 32 5.81 15.03 -7.57
C GLU A 32 7.15 14.61 -8.20
N LYS A 33 7.80 13.57 -7.70
CA LYS A 33 9.04 13.01 -8.26
C LYS A 33 8.84 11.62 -8.88
N LEU A 34 7.59 11.23 -9.14
CA LEU A 34 7.22 9.92 -9.64
C LEU A 34 6.34 10.06 -10.88
N ALA A 35 6.70 9.34 -11.95
CA ALA A 35 5.83 9.08 -13.09
C ALA A 35 5.32 7.63 -13.07
N GLU A 36 4.01 7.43 -12.99
CA GLU A 36 3.36 6.11 -13.04
C GLU A 36 2.81 5.85 -14.46
N LEU A 37 3.67 5.37 -15.36
CA LEU A 37 3.36 5.31 -16.79
C LEU A 37 2.17 4.41 -17.13
N HIS A 38 2.00 3.30 -16.43
CA HIS A 38 0.92 2.34 -16.70
C HIS A 38 -0.27 2.48 -15.73
N GLY A 39 -0.31 3.57 -14.98
CA GLY A 39 -1.32 3.81 -13.95
C GLY A 39 -1.00 3.14 -12.62
N ASN A 40 -2.01 3.11 -11.75
CA ASN A 40 -1.87 2.63 -10.38
C ASN A 40 -3.18 2.00 -9.89
N SER A 41 -3.11 0.74 -9.47
CA SER A 41 -4.24 -0.08 -9.04
C SER A 41 -4.93 0.42 -7.75
N PHE A 42 -4.34 1.39 -7.05
CA PHE A 42 -4.93 2.04 -5.87
C PHE A 42 -5.36 3.49 -6.15
N LYS A 43 -5.25 3.96 -7.40
CA LYS A 43 -5.50 5.35 -7.78
C LYS A 43 -6.67 5.44 -8.76
N GLU A 44 -7.59 6.32 -8.44
CA GLU A 44 -8.64 6.77 -9.35
C GLU A 44 -8.54 8.28 -9.57
N ILE A 45 -8.97 8.75 -10.73
CA ILE A 45 -8.84 10.15 -11.15
C ILE A 45 -10.19 10.71 -11.60
N CYS A 46 -10.44 11.98 -11.31
CA CYS A 46 -11.59 12.67 -11.88
C CYS A 46 -11.29 13.05 -13.35
N PRO A 47 -12.09 12.61 -14.33
CA PRO A 47 -11.84 12.97 -15.73
C PRO A 47 -12.05 14.46 -16.01
N CYS A 48 -12.85 15.15 -15.19
CA CYS A 48 -13.22 16.55 -15.33
C CYS A 48 -12.21 17.51 -14.68
N CYS A 49 -11.97 17.40 -13.37
CA CYS A 49 -11.07 18.31 -12.64
C CYS A 49 -9.65 17.75 -12.41
N LYS A 50 -9.35 16.53 -12.89
CA LYS A 50 -8.05 15.85 -12.77
C LYS A 50 -7.58 15.54 -11.35
N THR A 51 -8.39 15.80 -10.31
CA THR A 51 -8.06 15.40 -8.94
C THR A 51 -7.82 13.89 -8.85
N GLU A 52 -6.65 13.52 -8.33
CA GLU A 52 -6.28 12.13 -8.02
C GLU A 52 -6.78 11.74 -6.63
N TYR A 53 -7.20 10.48 -6.50
CA TYR A 53 -7.64 9.88 -5.25
C TYR A 53 -6.89 8.57 -5.03
N LEU A 54 -5.94 8.59 -4.10
CA LEU A 54 -5.26 7.37 -3.63
C LEU A 54 -6.12 6.68 -2.57
N ARG A 55 -6.29 5.38 -2.70
CA ARG A 55 -7.08 4.53 -1.79
C ARG A 55 -6.18 3.57 -1.01
N ASP A 56 -6.68 3.09 0.11
CA ASP A 56 -6.07 2.02 0.90
C ASP A 56 -6.47 0.61 0.41
N PHE A 57 -7.29 0.52 -0.64
CA PHE A 57 -7.75 -0.69 -1.32
C PHE A 57 -7.55 -0.62 -2.83
N GLU A 58 -7.48 -1.79 -3.47
CA GLU A 58 -7.40 -1.92 -4.92
C GLU A 58 -8.71 -1.47 -5.59
N ILE A 59 -8.59 -0.68 -6.65
CA ILE A 59 -9.69 -0.23 -7.49
C ILE A 59 -10.26 -1.42 -8.28
N GLU A 60 -11.58 -1.49 -8.36
CA GLU A 60 -12.30 -2.68 -8.84
C GLU A 60 -12.33 -2.81 -10.38
N THR A 61 -11.87 -1.78 -11.09
CA THR A 61 -11.91 -1.67 -12.55
C THR A 61 -10.50 -1.45 -13.14
N ILE A 62 -10.36 -1.79 -14.43
CA ILE A 62 -9.14 -1.66 -15.22
C ILE A 62 -9.53 -1.20 -16.63
N GLY A 63 -8.69 -0.39 -17.27
CA GLY A 63 -8.87 0.12 -18.63
C GLY A 63 -9.60 1.45 -18.65
N LEU A 64 -9.27 2.36 -17.73
CA LEU A 64 -9.79 3.72 -17.66
C LEU A 64 -11.33 3.79 -17.54
N LYS A 65 -11.90 2.82 -16.82
CA LYS A 65 -13.35 2.65 -16.64
C LYS A 65 -13.86 3.43 -15.45
N ASP A 66 -15.14 3.76 -15.49
CA ASP A 66 -15.81 4.42 -14.38
C ASP A 66 -15.84 3.52 -13.14
N THR A 67 -15.36 4.05 -12.02
CA THR A 67 -15.52 3.44 -10.71
C THR A 67 -16.89 3.77 -10.13
N PRO A 68 -17.35 3.13 -9.03
CA PRO A 68 -18.64 3.46 -8.41
C PRO A 68 -18.61 4.77 -7.61
N ARG A 69 -17.45 5.44 -7.53
CA ARG A 69 -17.22 6.63 -6.71
C ARG A 69 -17.32 7.92 -7.55
N ARG A 70 -17.52 9.04 -6.85
CA ARG A 70 -17.65 10.37 -7.44
C ARG A 70 -16.63 11.32 -6.85
N CYS A 71 -16.23 12.31 -7.65
CA CYS A 71 -15.37 13.40 -7.22
C CYS A 71 -15.97 14.10 -6.00
N SER A 72 -15.15 14.31 -4.96
CA SER A 72 -15.56 14.99 -3.74
C SER A 72 -15.60 16.50 -3.87
N ASP A 73 -15.06 17.07 -4.96
CA ASP A 73 -15.23 18.47 -5.28
C ASP A 73 -16.72 18.77 -5.52
N LYS A 74 -17.25 19.68 -4.70
CA LYS A 74 -18.65 20.12 -4.71
C LYS A 74 -19.08 20.72 -6.05
N ASN A 75 -18.13 21.27 -6.81
CA ASN A 75 -18.37 21.89 -8.12
C ASN A 75 -18.22 20.90 -9.28
N CYS A 76 -17.85 19.64 -9.02
CA CYS A 76 -17.62 18.64 -10.06
C CYS A 76 -18.58 17.45 -9.97
N GLY A 77 -18.50 16.63 -8.89
CA GLY A 77 -19.35 15.45 -8.71
C GLY A 77 -19.28 14.37 -9.81
N ALA A 78 -18.37 14.47 -10.78
CA ALA A 78 -18.23 13.51 -11.87
C ALA A 78 -17.85 12.12 -11.35
N ARG A 79 -18.17 11.08 -12.12
CA ARG A 79 -17.70 9.71 -11.82
C ARG A 79 -16.18 9.66 -11.95
N LEU A 80 -15.54 8.99 -11.00
CA LEU A 80 -14.09 8.76 -11.04
C LEU A 80 -13.79 7.62 -11.99
N LYS A 81 -12.58 7.61 -12.56
CA LYS A 81 -12.08 6.53 -13.41
C LYS A 81 -10.86 5.86 -12.77
N ASP A 82 -10.68 4.56 -12.98
CA ASP A 82 -9.39 3.93 -12.69
C ASP A 82 -8.30 4.48 -13.62
N THR A 83 -7.05 4.23 -13.24
CA THR A 83 -5.88 4.75 -13.97
C THR A 83 -5.07 3.68 -14.68
N VAL A 84 -5.40 2.40 -14.47
CA VAL A 84 -4.63 1.28 -15.04
C VAL A 84 -4.99 1.13 -16.52
N LEU A 85 -3.97 1.13 -17.36
CA LEU A 85 -4.12 1.03 -18.81
C LEU A 85 -4.47 -0.40 -19.23
N ASP A 86 -5.36 -0.52 -20.22
CA ASP A 86 -5.47 -1.72 -21.06
C ASP A 86 -4.45 -1.67 -22.21
N TRP A 87 -4.33 -2.74 -22.99
CA TRP A 87 -3.30 -2.87 -24.02
C TRP A 87 -3.30 -1.77 -25.08
N ASP A 88 -4.49 -1.30 -25.47
CA ASP A 88 -4.66 -0.29 -26.53
C ASP A 88 -4.73 1.14 -25.99
N ASP A 89 -4.64 1.34 -24.67
CA ASP A 89 -4.68 2.66 -24.07
C ASP A 89 -3.34 3.39 -24.25
N ALA A 90 -3.42 4.68 -24.54
CA ALA A 90 -2.24 5.54 -24.59
C ALA A 90 -1.67 5.80 -23.19
N LEU A 91 -0.35 5.94 -23.09
CA LEU A 91 0.28 6.42 -21.86
C LEU A 91 -0.26 7.81 -21.49
N PRO A 92 -0.49 8.10 -20.20
CA PRO A 92 -0.92 9.41 -19.74
C PRO A 92 0.12 10.49 -20.12
N PRO A 93 -0.26 11.51 -20.90
CA PRO A 93 0.70 12.50 -21.41
C PRO A 93 1.45 13.26 -20.31
N GLU A 94 0.80 13.55 -19.19
CA GLU A 94 1.42 14.25 -18.05
C GLU A 94 2.59 13.44 -17.47
N GLU A 95 2.39 12.15 -17.21
CA GLU A 95 3.43 11.26 -16.71
C GLU A 95 4.54 11.05 -17.75
N MET A 96 4.16 10.88 -19.03
CA MET A 96 5.09 10.63 -20.13
C MET A 96 5.99 11.83 -20.41
N ASN A 97 5.45 13.05 -20.34
CA ASN A 97 6.20 14.28 -20.55
C ASN A 97 7.24 14.48 -19.45
N LEU A 98 6.85 14.32 -18.17
CA LEU A 98 7.77 14.39 -17.04
C LEU A 98 8.86 13.31 -17.13
N ALA A 99 8.48 12.07 -17.42
CA ALA A 99 9.43 10.97 -17.61
C ALA A 99 10.44 11.27 -18.73
N THR A 100 9.96 11.83 -19.86
CA THR A 100 10.80 12.19 -20.99
C THR A 100 11.77 13.32 -20.66
N GLU A 101 11.31 14.36 -19.98
CA GLU A 101 12.12 15.50 -19.55
C GLU A 101 13.25 15.06 -18.62
N HIS A 102 12.92 14.26 -17.60
CA HIS A 102 13.90 13.73 -16.66
C HIS A 102 14.89 12.77 -17.33
N CYS A 103 14.43 11.89 -18.25
CA CYS A 103 15.36 11.03 -18.98
C CYS A 103 16.31 11.80 -19.90
N ARG A 104 15.86 12.91 -20.53
CA ARG A 104 16.74 13.74 -21.38
C ARG A 104 17.80 14.49 -20.58
N SER A 105 17.46 14.94 -19.38
CA SER A 105 18.35 15.74 -18.53
C SER A 105 19.29 14.91 -17.65
N ALA A 106 19.00 13.61 -17.47
CA ALA A 106 19.77 12.73 -16.61
C ALA A 106 21.18 12.47 -17.15
N ASP A 107 22.17 12.61 -16.27
CA ASP A 107 23.55 12.14 -16.46
C ASP A 107 23.69 10.63 -16.19
N LEU A 108 22.79 10.06 -15.39
CA LEU A 108 22.66 8.62 -15.15
C LEU A 108 21.18 8.20 -15.09
N VAL A 109 20.82 7.17 -15.87
CA VAL A 109 19.56 6.45 -15.75
C VAL A 109 19.83 5.03 -15.26
N LEU A 110 19.21 4.65 -14.14
CA LEU A 110 19.29 3.31 -13.56
C LEU A 110 17.98 2.55 -13.82
N CYS A 111 18.04 1.51 -14.66
CA CYS A 111 16.91 0.62 -14.91
C CYS A 111 16.96 -0.56 -13.93
N LEU A 112 15.93 -0.72 -13.10
CA LEU A 112 15.84 -1.78 -12.10
C LEU A 112 14.67 -2.72 -12.42
N GLY A 113 14.95 -3.99 -12.66
CA GLY A 113 13.92 -5.04 -12.74
C GLY A 113 12.91 -4.88 -13.89
N THR A 114 13.32 -4.30 -15.02
CA THR A 114 12.48 -4.17 -16.21
C THR A 114 13.14 -4.86 -17.40
N SER A 115 12.36 -5.59 -18.20
CA SER A 115 12.82 -6.22 -19.44
C SER A 115 13.06 -5.23 -20.58
N LEU A 116 12.61 -3.97 -20.43
CA LEU A 116 12.71 -2.91 -21.45
C LEU A 116 12.17 -3.34 -22.83
N GLN A 117 10.98 -3.96 -22.84
CA GLN A 117 10.30 -4.39 -24.07
C GLN A 117 9.12 -3.48 -24.46
N ILE A 118 8.35 -3.02 -23.48
CA ILE A 118 7.10 -2.30 -23.73
C ILE A 118 7.36 -0.88 -24.22
N THR A 119 6.90 -0.58 -25.44
CA THR A 119 7.01 0.75 -26.06
C THR A 119 5.82 1.63 -25.62
N PRO A 120 6.01 2.94 -25.38
CA PRO A 120 7.26 3.70 -25.56
C PRO A 120 8.20 3.71 -24.34
N ALA A 121 7.75 3.23 -23.17
CA ALA A 121 8.50 3.30 -21.91
C ALA A 121 9.94 2.76 -22.02
N CYS A 122 10.13 1.64 -22.73
CA CYS A 122 11.44 1.00 -22.88
C CYS A 122 12.50 1.83 -23.62
N ASN A 123 12.09 2.86 -24.36
CA ASN A 123 13.02 3.71 -25.11
C ASN A 123 13.43 4.96 -24.32
N MET A 124 12.70 5.33 -23.27
CA MET A 124 12.97 6.53 -22.47
C MET A 124 14.37 6.55 -21.85
N PRO A 125 14.91 5.45 -21.27
CA PRO A 125 16.25 5.46 -20.69
C PRO A 125 17.36 5.89 -21.68
N LEU A 126 17.21 5.54 -22.95
CA LEU A 126 18.19 5.84 -24.00
C LEU A 126 18.23 7.33 -24.39
N MET A 127 17.25 8.12 -23.96
CA MET A 127 17.20 9.55 -24.25
C MET A 127 18.34 10.30 -23.54
N SER A 128 18.79 9.81 -22.38
CA SER A 128 19.94 10.35 -21.65
C SER A 128 21.24 10.27 -22.45
N ILE A 129 21.45 9.16 -23.17
CA ILE A 129 22.67 8.88 -23.95
C ILE A 129 22.89 9.96 -25.02
N LYS A 130 21.81 10.44 -25.65
CA LYS A 130 21.90 11.49 -26.68
C LYS A 130 22.49 12.80 -26.15
N ASN A 131 22.39 13.03 -24.84
CA ASN A 131 22.87 14.21 -24.14
C ASN A 131 24.11 13.91 -23.27
N GLY A 132 24.81 12.80 -23.53
CA GLY A 132 26.02 12.41 -22.80
C GLY A 132 25.79 11.66 -21.48
N GLY A 133 24.54 11.37 -21.12
CA GLY A 133 24.20 10.56 -19.96
C GLY A 133 24.55 9.07 -20.15
N ARG A 134 24.58 8.34 -19.04
CA ARG A 134 24.86 6.90 -19.00
C ARG A 134 23.62 6.12 -18.59
N VAL A 135 23.53 4.87 -19.07
CA VAL A 135 22.46 3.95 -18.67
C VAL A 135 23.09 2.75 -17.97
N ALA A 136 22.61 2.43 -16.78
CA ALA A 136 22.94 1.20 -16.05
C ALA A 136 21.69 0.33 -15.97
N ILE A 137 21.80 -0.97 -16.29
CA ILE A 137 20.70 -1.92 -16.27
C ILE A 137 20.98 -2.98 -15.21
N VAL A 138 20.05 -3.16 -14.28
CA VAL A 138 20.05 -4.24 -13.29
C VAL A 138 18.83 -5.10 -13.51
N ASN A 139 19.04 -6.29 -14.07
CA ASN A 139 17.96 -7.22 -14.35
C ASN A 139 18.48 -8.65 -14.42
N LEU A 140 17.71 -9.61 -13.90
CA LEU A 140 18.10 -11.03 -13.96
C LEU A 140 18.22 -11.54 -15.40
N GLN A 141 17.33 -11.10 -16.29
CA GLN A 141 17.30 -11.48 -17.69
C GLN A 141 18.00 -10.44 -18.55
N ALA A 142 18.48 -10.86 -19.72
CA ALA A 142 18.95 -9.96 -20.75
C ALA A 142 17.82 -9.01 -21.22
N THR A 143 18.18 -7.80 -21.62
CA THR A 143 17.24 -6.82 -22.17
C THR A 143 17.61 -6.46 -23.61
N PRO A 144 16.64 -6.00 -24.44
CA PRO A 144 16.93 -5.51 -25.79
C PRO A 144 17.87 -4.29 -25.82
N LYS A 145 18.14 -3.66 -24.66
CA LYS A 145 18.92 -2.43 -24.55
C LYS A 145 20.31 -2.64 -23.96
N ASP A 146 20.69 -3.87 -23.60
CA ASP A 146 21.97 -4.18 -22.94
C ASP A 146 23.18 -3.63 -23.70
N LYS A 147 23.21 -3.77 -25.04
CA LYS A 147 24.31 -3.28 -25.89
C LYS A 147 24.49 -1.75 -25.87
N LYS A 148 23.49 -1.00 -25.39
CA LYS A 148 23.52 0.46 -25.28
C LYS A 148 23.82 0.94 -23.87
N ALA A 149 23.79 0.05 -22.88
CA ALA A 149 24.06 0.40 -21.49
C ALA A 149 25.57 0.50 -21.24
N SER A 150 25.96 1.45 -20.39
CA SER A 150 27.34 1.58 -19.91
C SER A 150 27.69 0.50 -18.87
N LEU A 151 26.68 -0.07 -18.21
CA LEU A 151 26.83 -1.12 -17.22
C LEU A 151 25.59 -2.02 -17.25
N VAL A 152 25.81 -3.34 -17.25
CA VAL A 152 24.74 -4.34 -17.10
C VAL A 152 25.12 -5.26 -15.94
N ILE A 153 24.20 -5.40 -14.97
CA ILE A 153 24.36 -6.30 -13.83
C ILE A 153 23.22 -7.31 -13.84
N HIS A 154 23.56 -8.59 -13.98
CA HIS A 154 22.61 -9.68 -13.84
C HIS A 154 22.56 -10.15 -12.39
N GLY A 155 21.57 -9.66 -11.64
CA GLY A 155 21.42 -9.97 -10.22
C GLY A 155 20.09 -9.53 -9.65
N LEU A 156 19.83 -9.93 -8.41
CA LEU A 156 18.66 -9.48 -7.65
C LEU A 156 18.79 -7.99 -7.35
N VAL A 157 17.77 -7.21 -7.71
CA VAL A 157 17.74 -5.75 -7.52
C VAL A 157 17.98 -5.38 -6.06
N ASP A 158 17.39 -6.12 -5.12
CA ASP A 158 17.56 -5.87 -3.68
C ASP A 158 19.02 -5.96 -3.23
N LYS A 159 19.77 -6.96 -3.71
CA LYS A 159 21.20 -7.11 -3.39
C LYS A 159 22.03 -5.99 -3.98
N VAL A 160 21.79 -5.68 -5.26
CA VAL A 160 22.54 -4.64 -5.98
C VAL A 160 22.29 -3.27 -5.35
N ILE A 161 21.03 -2.91 -5.09
CA ILE A 161 20.70 -1.62 -4.50
C ILE A 161 21.20 -1.52 -3.05
N ALA A 162 21.16 -2.59 -2.27
CA ALA A 162 21.76 -2.61 -0.94
C ALA A 162 23.29 -2.39 -0.98
N GLY A 163 23.97 -2.99 -1.96
CA GLY A 163 25.39 -2.71 -2.22
C GLY A 163 25.64 -1.23 -2.55
N VAL A 164 24.80 -0.61 -3.39
CA VAL A 164 24.86 0.82 -3.70
C VAL A 164 24.66 1.67 -2.43
N MET A 165 23.64 1.37 -1.63
CA MET A 165 23.37 2.05 -0.36
C MET A 165 24.57 1.96 0.59
N SER A 166 25.17 0.77 0.72
CA SER A 166 26.39 0.56 1.52
C SER A 166 27.57 1.40 1.02
N LYS A 167 27.82 1.43 -0.31
CA LYS A 167 28.89 2.24 -0.90
C LYS A 167 28.69 3.75 -0.72
N LEU A 168 27.44 4.20 -0.69
CA LEU A 168 27.08 5.60 -0.41
C LEU A 168 27.00 5.91 1.09
N SER A 169 27.27 4.94 1.97
CA SER A 169 27.12 5.06 3.42
C SER A 169 25.71 5.50 3.85
N LEU A 170 24.69 5.07 3.10
CA LEU A 170 23.28 5.34 3.39
C LEU A 170 22.61 4.10 3.99
N ARG A 171 21.74 4.30 4.98
CA ARG A 171 20.95 3.23 5.59
C ARG A 171 19.60 3.11 4.89
N ILE A 172 19.20 1.90 4.54
CA ILE A 172 17.82 1.67 4.05
C ILE A 172 16.84 1.84 5.22
N PRO A 173 15.90 2.81 5.16
CA PRO A 173 14.97 3.05 6.25
C PRO A 173 13.91 1.93 6.34
N PRO A 174 13.35 1.69 7.53
CA PRO A 174 12.24 0.76 7.67
C PRO A 174 11.01 1.26 6.91
N TYR A 175 10.28 0.32 6.31
CA TYR A 175 8.93 0.58 5.86
C TYR A 175 7.99 0.49 7.05
N ILE A 176 7.23 1.55 7.31
CA ILE A 176 6.19 1.56 8.35
C ILE A 176 4.85 1.73 7.64
N ARG A 177 4.01 0.70 7.72
CA ARG A 177 2.66 0.73 7.18
C ARG A 177 1.73 1.37 8.21
N THR A 178 1.01 2.40 7.78
CA THR A 178 -0.05 3.04 8.57
C THR A 178 -1.37 2.91 7.83
N ASP A 179 -2.35 2.29 8.47
CA ASP A 179 -3.72 2.21 7.98
C ASP A 179 -4.63 3.14 8.79
N PHE A 180 -5.80 3.48 8.23
CA PHE A 180 -6.75 4.40 8.85
C PHE A 180 -8.11 3.76 9.05
N VAL A 181 -8.79 4.16 10.12
CA VAL A 181 -10.16 3.73 10.36
C VAL A 181 -10.99 4.91 10.87
N GLN A 182 -12.21 5.01 10.37
CA GLN A 182 -13.20 5.93 10.90
C GLN A 182 -14.15 5.16 11.80
N LEU A 183 -14.28 5.64 13.03
CA LEU A 183 -15.26 5.14 13.97
C LEU A 183 -16.41 6.13 14.08
N THR A 184 -17.65 5.65 14.06
CA THR A 184 -18.85 6.49 14.13
C THR A 184 -19.85 5.90 15.11
N LEU A 185 -20.21 6.66 16.14
CA LEU A 185 -21.25 6.31 17.10
C LEU A 185 -22.45 7.26 16.92
N ARG A 186 -23.52 6.76 16.30
CA ARG A 186 -24.78 7.50 16.18
C ARG A 186 -25.74 7.08 17.27
N HIS A 187 -26.58 8.00 17.75
CA HIS A 187 -27.57 7.66 18.75
C HIS A 187 -28.91 8.40 18.55
N SER A 188 -29.98 7.79 19.06
CA SER A 188 -31.32 8.37 19.11
C SER A 188 -31.96 8.10 20.47
N LEU A 189 -32.69 9.09 20.96
CA LEU A 189 -33.36 9.03 22.26
C LEU A 189 -34.67 8.26 22.14
N LYS A 190 -34.91 7.38 23.12
CA LYS A 190 -36.13 6.58 23.24
C LYS A 190 -36.54 6.52 24.71
N LYS A 191 -37.32 7.51 25.16
CA LYS A 191 -37.73 7.69 26.56
C LYS A 191 -36.50 7.71 27.50
N LYS A 192 -36.36 6.74 28.41
CA LYS A 192 -35.22 6.60 29.35
C LYS A 192 -34.03 5.81 28.79
N CYS A 193 -34.15 5.35 27.54
CA CYS A 193 -33.14 4.57 26.85
C CYS A 193 -32.56 5.34 25.66
N VAL A 194 -31.35 4.98 25.26
CA VAL A 194 -30.67 5.47 24.07
C VAL A 194 -30.43 4.28 23.18
N ARG A 195 -30.92 4.37 21.94
CA ARG A 195 -30.52 3.44 20.88
C ARG A 195 -29.28 4.02 20.22
N TRP A 196 -28.23 3.23 20.12
CA TRP A 196 -27.00 3.65 19.48
C TRP A 196 -26.51 2.62 18.47
N THR A 197 -25.81 3.12 17.46
CA THR A 197 -25.20 2.35 16.39
C THR A 197 -23.75 2.75 16.28
N LEU A 198 -22.85 1.82 16.60
CA LEU A 198 -21.43 1.90 16.30
C LEU A 198 -21.20 1.41 14.86
N ARG A 199 -20.36 2.12 14.11
CA ARG A 199 -19.83 1.70 12.81
C ARG A 199 -18.32 1.88 12.78
N VAL A 200 -17.64 0.93 12.16
CA VAL A 200 -16.21 0.97 11.85
C VAL A 200 -16.08 0.90 10.34
N THR A 201 -15.61 2.00 9.73
CA THR A 201 -15.66 2.23 8.27
C THR A 201 -14.36 2.81 7.73
N SER A 202 -14.11 2.65 6.43
CA SER A 202 -12.99 3.32 5.76
C SER A 202 -13.19 4.84 5.73
N ILE A 203 -12.09 5.58 5.80
CA ILE A 203 -12.06 7.03 5.60
C ILE A 203 -12.44 7.43 4.16
N HIS A 204 -12.41 6.48 3.23
CA HIS A 204 -12.77 6.70 1.83
C HIS A 204 -14.27 6.54 1.55
N GLY A 205 -15.07 6.23 2.58
CA GLY A 205 -16.53 6.21 2.52
C GLY A 205 -17.16 4.93 3.06
N LEU A 206 -18.48 4.94 3.25
CA LEU A 206 -19.22 3.86 3.91
C LEU A 206 -19.21 2.52 3.16
N ARG A 207 -18.97 2.54 1.84
CA ARG A 207 -18.92 1.34 1.00
C ARG A 207 -17.49 0.92 0.66
N ALA A 208 -16.49 1.71 1.05
CA ALA A 208 -15.10 1.38 0.82
C ALA A 208 -14.68 0.26 1.78
N PRO A 209 -13.95 -0.77 1.29
CA PRO A 209 -13.49 -1.85 2.12
C PRO A 209 -12.38 -1.40 3.08
N LEU A 210 -12.24 -2.13 4.19
CA LEU A 210 -11.13 -2.06 5.13
C LEU A 210 -10.31 -3.35 5.01
N PRO A 211 -9.44 -3.48 3.99
CA PRO A 211 -8.78 -4.76 3.69
C PRO A 211 -7.82 -5.23 4.80
N PHE A 212 -7.29 -4.29 5.59
CA PHE A 212 -6.37 -4.60 6.70
C PHE A 212 -7.06 -5.16 7.96
N LEU A 213 -8.40 -5.15 8.01
CA LEU A 213 -9.17 -5.67 9.15
C LEU A 213 -9.85 -6.99 8.82
N GLN A 214 -9.56 -8.01 9.61
CA GLN A 214 -10.23 -9.30 9.55
C GLN A 214 -11.54 -9.28 10.36
N SER A 215 -11.53 -8.69 11.55
CA SER A 215 -12.72 -8.58 12.40
C SER A 215 -12.57 -7.48 13.45
N VAL A 216 -13.69 -7.06 14.03
CA VAL A 216 -13.70 -6.11 15.15
C VAL A 216 -14.43 -6.72 16.33
N LYS A 217 -13.71 -6.93 17.43
CA LYS A 217 -14.31 -7.33 18.71
C LYS A 217 -14.68 -6.09 19.50
N VAL A 218 -15.94 -5.99 19.89
CA VAL A 218 -16.45 -4.94 20.77
C VAL A 218 -16.74 -5.55 22.13
N SER A 219 -16.13 -4.99 23.17
CA SER A 219 -16.28 -5.44 24.55
C SER A 219 -16.57 -4.27 25.50
N PHE A 220 -17.14 -4.59 26.66
CA PHE A 220 -17.61 -3.62 27.64
C PHE A 220 -17.10 -4.00 29.04
N PRO A 221 -15.82 -3.71 29.36
CA PRO A 221 -15.17 -4.19 30.59
C PRO A 221 -15.92 -3.84 31.87
N GLU A 222 -16.58 -2.68 31.91
CA GLU A 222 -17.28 -2.13 33.08
C GLU A 222 -18.79 -2.44 33.11
N ARG A 223 -19.30 -3.17 32.10
CA ARG A 223 -20.73 -3.42 31.91
C ARG A 223 -20.99 -4.89 31.62
N PRO A 224 -21.03 -5.75 32.66
CA PRO A 224 -21.27 -7.19 32.49
C PRO A 224 -22.67 -7.49 31.92
N ASP A 225 -23.61 -6.54 32.01
CA ASP A 225 -24.91 -6.60 31.36
C ASP A 225 -24.84 -6.54 29.82
N LEU A 226 -23.73 -6.03 29.26
CA LEU A 226 -23.52 -5.91 27.83
C LEU A 226 -22.61 -7.04 27.31
N LYS A 227 -23.20 -7.94 26.51
CA LYS A 227 -22.44 -9.02 25.88
C LYS A 227 -21.47 -8.47 24.83
N SER A 228 -20.22 -8.91 24.93
CA SER A 228 -19.21 -8.69 23.90
C SER A 228 -19.61 -9.36 22.58
N VAL A 229 -19.17 -8.81 21.46
CA VAL A 229 -19.48 -9.31 20.11
C VAL A 229 -18.27 -9.22 19.20
N VAL A 230 -18.13 -10.16 18.28
CA VAL A 230 -17.10 -10.12 17.22
C VAL A 230 -17.81 -9.90 15.88
N LEU A 231 -17.51 -8.78 15.25
CA LEU A 231 -18.03 -8.40 13.93
C LEU A 231 -17.06 -8.93 12.88
N LYS A 232 -17.48 -9.92 12.08
CA LYS A 232 -16.63 -10.60 11.08
C LYS A 232 -16.84 -10.13 9.65
N GLU A 233 -17.95 -9.45 9.37
CA GLU A 233 -18.33 -9.01 8.03
C GLU A 233 -18.42 -7.49 7.95
N GLN A 234 -17.98 -6.94 6.82
CA GLN A 234 -18.09 -5.53 6.51
C GLN A 234 -19.45 -5.23 5.86
N PRO A 235 -20.11 -4.10 6.20
CA PRO A 235 -19.65 -3.06 7.13
C PRO A 235 -19.76 -3.50 8.60
N PHE A 236 -18.69 -3.28 9.36
CA PHE A 236 -18.68 -3.60 10.78
C PHE A 236 -19.60 -2.64 11.54
N SER A 237 -20.76 -3.13 11.96
CA SER A 237 -21.78 -2.33 12.63
C SER A 237 -22.38 -3.07 13.83
N LEU A 238 -22.56 -2.35 14.93
CA LEU A 238 -23.19 -2.85 16.14
C LEU A 238 -24.29 -1.89 16.58
N GLN A 239 -25.51 -2.41 16.72
CA GLN A 239 -26.63 -1.66 17.30
C GLN A 239 -27.04 -2.25 18.65
N ARG A 240 -27.27 -1.36 19.62
CA ARG A 240 -27.73 -1.70 20.98
C ARG A 240 -28.66 -0.60 21.51
N GLU A 241 -29.37 -0.94 22.57
CA GLU A 241 -30.20 -0.02 23.34
C GLU A 241 -29.74 -0.09 24.80
N THR A 242 -29.38 1.05 25.39
CA THR A 242 -28.85 1.14 26.76
C THR A 242 -29.53 2.26 27.54
N SER A 243 -29.39 2.26 28.87
CA SER A 243 -29.85 3.39 29.69
C SER A 243 -29.05 4.65 29.35
N MET A 244 -29.74 5.80 29.32
CA MET A 244 -29.12 7.10 29.06
C MET A 244 -28.20 7.58 30.18
N ASN A 245 -28.49 7.17 31.42
CA ASN A 245 -27.86 7.72 32.63
C ASN A 245 -26.68 6.88 33.13
N LYS A 246 -26.25 5.89 32.34
CA LYS A 246 -25.16 4.99 32.70
C LYS A 246 -24.08 5.06 31.61
N PRO A 247 -23.11 5.97 31.74
CA PRO A 247 -21.91 5.97 30.92
C PRO A 247 -21.22 4.60 30.94
N PHE A 248 -20.44 4.32 29.92
CA PHE A 248 -19.68 3.07 29.85
C PHE A 248 -18.44 3.21 28.99
N PHE A 249 -17.45 2.37 29.27
CA PHE A 249 -16.27 2.23 28.44
C PHE A 249 -16.46 1.09 27.41
N MET A 250 -16.23 1.41 26.13
CA MET A 250 -16.24 0.45 25.04
C MET A 250 -14.82 0.22 24.55
N LEU A 251 -14.39 -1.03 24.50
CA LEU A 251 -13.08 -1.41 23.98
C LEU A 251 -13.27 -2.11 22.62
N LEU A 252 -12.75 -1.49 21.57
CA LEU A 252 -12.75 -2.03 20.22
C LEU A 252 -11.39 -2.66 19.93
N THR A 253 -11.32 -3.99 19.89
CA THR A 253 -10.13 -4.71 19.43
C THR A 253 -10.27 -4.97 17.93
N LEU A 254 -9.40 -4.31 17.17
CA LEU A 254 -9.29 -4.40 15.72
C LEU A 254 -8.33 -5.55 15.40
N ASN A 255 -8.85 -6.67 14.92
CA ASN A 255 -8.03 -7.82 14.52
C ASN A 255 -7.58 -7.63 13.07
N PHE A 256 -6.27 -7.68 12.85
CA PHE A 256 -5.69 -7.40 11.55
C PHE A 256 -5.71 -8.63 10.63
N SER A 257 -5.76 -8.39 9.33
CA SER A 257 -5.62 -9.42 8.29
C SER A 257 -4.16 -9.89 8.18
N ASP A 258 -3.94 -11.01 7.50
CA ASP A 258 -2.61 -11.57 7.22
C ASP A 258 -1.66 -10.53 6.60
N GLY A 259 -0.38 -10.60 6.96
CA GLY A 259 0.65 -9.65 6.51
C GLY A 259 0.89 -8.47 7.46
N CYS A 260 0.22 -8.44 8.62
CA CYS A 260 0.59 -7.59 9.76
C CYS A 260 1.41 -8.42 10.76
N SER A 261 2.53 -7.90 11.27
CA SER A 261 3.34 -8.64 12.26
C SER A 261 2.76 -8.58 13.67
N CYS A 262 1.62 -7.91 13.87
CA CYS A 262 0.81 -8.01 15.08
C CYS A 262 -0.60 -8.49 14.74
N LEU A 263 -1.25 -9.14 15.71
CA LEU A 263 -2.58 -9.74 15.53
C LEU A 263 -3.71 -8.71 15.66
N SER A 264 -3.51 -7.65 16.46
CA SER A 264 -4.57 -6.68 16.74
C SER A 264 -4.06 -5.37 17.34
N SER A 265 -4.87 -4.33 17.28
CA SER A 265 -4.76 -3.12 18.12
C SER A 265 -6.09 -2.88 18.85
N SER A 266 -6.08 -2.10 19.92
CA SER A 266 -7.29 -1.78 20.68
C SER A 266 -7.49 -0.28 20.82
N ILE A 267 -8.73 0.16 20.62
CA ILE A 267 -9.16 1.55 20.79
C ILE A 267 -10.18 1.62 21.92
N GLY A 268 -9.83 2.40 22.95
CA GLY A 268 -10.73 2.72 24.05
C GLY A 268 -11.66 3.88 23.70
N TRP A 269 -12.96 3.69 23.89
CA TRP A 269 -13.97 4.71 23.61
C TRP A 269 -14.89 4.89 24.82
N PRO A 270 -14.69 5.94 25.62
CA PRO A 270 -15.63 6.31 26.68
C PRO A 270 -16.91 6.86 26.06
N VAL A 271 -18.07 6.29 26.41
CA VAL A 271 -19.39 6.68 25.90
C VAL A 271 -20.20 7.31 27.03
N ASP A 272 -20.53 8.58 26.84
CA ASP A 272 -21.46 9.33 27.67
C ASP A 272 -22.40 10.11 26.74
N PHE A 273 -23.69 9.79 26.76
CA PHE A 273 -24.68 10.45 25.89
C PHE A 273 -25.16 11.80 26.43
N GLN A 274 -24.79 12.15 27.67
CA GLN A 274 -25.15 13.41 28.31
C GLN A 274 -24.05 14.46 28.18
N LYS A 275 -22.78 14.02 28.10
CA LYS A 275 -21.64 14.90 27.93
C LYS A 275 -21.20 14.97 26.46
N ARG A 276 -20.92 16.20 26.00
CA ARG A 276 -20.23 16.40 24.73
C ARG A 276 -18.73 16.42 24.96
N LYS A 277 -18.00 15.79 24.04
CA LYS A 277 -16.55 15.95 23.92
C LYS A 277 -16.28 17.11 22.96
N ASP A 278 -15.08 17.66 23.06
CA ASP A 278 -14.62 18.68 22.13
C ASP A 278 -14.32 18.06 20.76
N SER A 279 -14.66 18.79 19.71
CA SER A 279 -14.26 18.49 18.34
C SER A 279 -12.87 19.05 18.07
N PHE A 280 -12.04 18.33 17.32
CA PHE A 280 -10.71 18.78 16.93
C PHE A 280 -10.26 18.13 15.63
N VAL A 281 -9.33 18.78 14.95
CA VAL A 281 -8.61 18.26 13.79
C VAL A 281 -7.13 18.51 14.05
N ARG A 282 -6.32 17.45 14.09
CA ARG A 282 -4.86 17.55 14.21
C ARG A 282 -4.23 17.62 12.82
N ASP A 283 -3.02 18.17 12.75
CA ASP A 283 -2.22 18.07 11.54
C ASP A 283 -1.87 16.59 11.28
N ARG A 284 -2.43 16.04 10.19
CA ARG A 284 -2.24 14.65 9.80
C ARG A 284 -0.78 14.31 9.54
N ALA A 285 -0.01 15.21 8.92
CA ALA A 285 1.40 14.96 8.65
C ALA A 285 2.23 14.93 9.94
N LEU A 286 1.88 15.75 10.93
CA LEU A 286 2.51 15.73 12.25
C LEU A 286 2.20 14.42 13.00
N VAL A 287 0.93 14.04 13.10
CA VAL A 287 0.53 12.80 13.80
C VAL A 287 1.17 11.56 13.16
N LEU A 288 1.21 11.50 11.83
CA LEU A 288 1.85 10.39 11.13
C LEU A 288 3.37 10.33 11.38
N ARG A 289 4.02 11.49 11.53
CA ARG A 289 5.44 11.57 11.88
C ARG A 289 5.70 11.12 13.32
N GLU A 290 4.82 11.49 14.25
CA GLU A 290 4.86 11.03 15.65
C GLU A 290 4.72 9.51 15.72
N LEU A 291 3.70 8.95 15.06
CA LEU A 291 3.49 7.50 14.95
C LEU A 291 4.70 6.80 14.32
N TYR A 292 5.24 7.33 13.22
CA TYR A 292 6.43 6.78 12.57
C TYR A 292 7.63 6.78 13.51
N SER A 293 7.88 7.89 14.21
CA SER A 293 9.00 8.04 15.13
C SER A 293 8.88 7.12 16.35
N ALA A 294 7.68 7.00 16.92
CA ALA A 294 7.40 6.11 18.04
C ALA A 294 7.57 4.63 17.63
N ALA A 295 6.98 4.23 16.50
CA ALA A 295 7.10 2.89 15.96
C ALA A 295 8.55 2.51 15.66
N GLN A 296 9.35 3.44 15.14
CA GLN A 296 10.76 3.20 14.88
C GLN A 296 11.58 3.00 16.16
N ARG A 297 11.34 3.81 17.21
CA ARG A 297 12.06 3.72 18.49
C ARG A 297 11.69 2.46 19.28
N GLU A 298 10.40 2.19 19.39
CA GLU A 298 9.87 1.11 20.24
C GLU A 298 9.76 -0.22 19.50
N SER A 299 9.92 -0.22 18.17
CA SER A 299 9.65 -1.38 17.31
C SER A 299 8.26 -1.99 17.55
N CYS A 300 7.29 -1.14 17.91
CA CYS A 300 5.98 -1.56 18.38
C CYS A 300 4.93 -1.37 17.29
N ILE A 301 4.16 -2.43 17.03
CA ILE A 301 3.07 -2.45 16.06
C ILE A 301 1.74 -2.38 16.83
N GLY A 302 0.72 -1.80 16.22
CA GLY A 302 -0.59 -1.56 16.83
C GLY A 302 -0.67 -0.23 17.57
N GLN A 303 0.41 0.56 17.60
CA GLN A 303 0.35 1.96 18.04
C GLN A 303 -0.69 2.72 17.21
N GLN A 304 -1.53 3.50 17.89
CA GLN A 304 -2.62 4.23 17.27
C GLN A 304 -2.74 5.62 17.86
N GLU A 305 -3.15 6.57 17.04
CA GLU A 305 -3.43 7.94 17.44
C GLU A 305 -4.72 8.41 16.78
N ILE A 306 -5.44 9.30 17.48
CA ILE A 306 -6.63 9.97 16.94
C ILE A 306 -6.20 11.21 16.14
N LEU A 307 -6.64 11.30 14.90
CA LEU A 307 -6.35 12.43 14.00
C LEU A 307 -7.43 13.49 14.13
N GLU A 308 -8.68 13.05 14.12
CA GLU A 308 -9.84 13.94 14.03
C GLU A 308 -10.94 13.41 14.93
N ARG A 309 -11.67 14.34 15.55
CA ARG A 309 -12.92 14.05 16.25
C ARG A 309 -13.94 15.11 15.90
N GLU A 310 -15.11 14.67 15.46
CA GLU A 310 -16.26 15.51 15.21
C GLU A 310 -17.42 15.06 16.11
N ASN A 311 -17.90 15.97 16.94
CA ASN A 311 -19.05 15.76 17.81
C ASN A 311 -20.26 16.55 17.32
N LEU A 312 -21.22 15.83 16.76
CA LEU A 312 -22.55 16.32 16.39
C LEU A 312 -23.57 15.95 17.48
N PRO A 313 -24.72 16.65 17.56
CA PRO A 313 -25.72 16.41 18.62
C PRO A 313 -26.20 14.96 18.78
N ARG A 314 -26.14 14.16 17.72
CA ARG A 314 -26.59 12.76 17.70
C ARG A 314 -25.56 11.79 17.12
N ALA A 315 -24.32 12.24 16.93
CA ALA A 315 -23.27 11.43 16.34
C ALA A 315 -21.88 11.90 16.81
N GLU A 316 -21.04 10.96 17.24
CA GLU A 316 -19.60 11.19 17.42
C GLU A 316 -18.86 10.43 16.32
N THR A 317 -17.99 11.11 15.59
CA THR A 317 -17.12 10.52 14.57
C THR A 317 -15.67 10.76 14.98
N SER A 318 -14.80 9.77 14.78
CA SER A 318 -13.36 9.90 14.96
C SER A 318 -12.59 9.17 13.87
N ILE A 319 -11.43 9.71 13.49
CA ILE A 319 -10.50 9.07 12.56
C ILE A 319 -9.24 8.70 13.34
N HIS A 320 -8.84 7.43 13.24
CA HIS A 320 -7.66 6.89 13.88
C HIS A 320 -6.65 6.42 12.83
N GLY A 321 -5.38 6.70 13.06
CA GLY A 321 -4.25 6.18 12.31
C GLY A 321 -3.57 5.10 13.13
N ILE A 322 -3.22 3.99 12.51
CA ILE A 322 -2.74 2.79 13.19
C ILE A 322 -1.51 2.26 12.45
N VAL A 323 -0.42 2.07 13.17
CA VAL A 323 0.76 1.38 12.64
C VAL A 323 0.48 -0.12 12.61
N THR A 324 0.42 -0.72 11.42
CA THR A 324 0.01 -2.12 11.21
C THR A 324 1.16 -3.05 10.86
N ASN A 325 2.25 -2.52 10.30
CA ASN A 325 3.44 -3.31 10.02
C ASN A 325 4.71 -2.45 10.04
N ILE A 326 5.83 -3.05 10.43
CA ILE A 326 7.18 -2.49 10.36
C ILE A 326 8.06 -3.54 9.67
N VAL A 327 8.56 -3.23 8.47
CA VAL A 327 9.45 -4.10 7.71
C VAL A 327 10.83 -3.46 7.64
N ARG A 328 11.86 -4.18 8.07
CA ARG A 328 13.25 -3.75 8.06
C ARG A 328 14.02 -4.50 6.99
N TYR A 329 14.99 -3.81 6.39
CA TYR A 329 16.01 -4.47 5.59
C TYR A 329 17.19 -4.75 6.52
N ASP A 330 17.35 -6.02 6.91
CA ASP A 330 18.44 -6.46 7.77
C ASP A 330 19.51 -7.13 6.90
N THR A 331 20.77 -6.69 7.04
CA THR A 331 21.91 -7.26 6.30
C THR A 331 22.34 -8.64 6.82
N GLU A 332 21.77 -9.10 7.94
CA GLU A 332 22.10 -10.35 8.62
C GLU A 332 21.52 -11.60 7.94
N ASP A 333 20.45 -11.47 7.14
CA ASP A 333 19.84 -12.60 6.42
C ASP A 333 20.76 -13.23 5.35
N GLU A 334 21.90 -12.59 5.05
CA GLU A 334 22.92 -13.14 4.15
C GLU A 334 24.01 -13.99 4.83
N LYS A 335 24.10 -14.02 6.17
CA LYS A 335 25.08 -14.88 6.88
C LYS A 335 24.70 -16.37 6.90
N LEU A 336 23.48 -16.73 6.48
CA LEU A 336 22.94 -18.08 6.58
C LEU A 336 22.88 -18.88 5.27
N ALA A 337 23.39 -18.36 4.16
CA ALA A 337 23.50 -19.12 2.91
C ALA A 337 24.96 -19.53 2.65
N PRO A 338 25.36 -20.79 2.92
CA PRO A 338 26.70 -21.25 2.53
C PRO A 338 26.83 -21.25 0.99
N PRO A 339 28.00 -20.90 0.43
CA PRO A 339 28.23 -20.99 -0.99
C PRO A 339 28.16 -22.45 -1.44
N LYS A 340 27.30 -22.76 -2.41
CA LYS A 340 27.33 -24.05 -3.11
C LYS A 340 28.60 -24.12 -3.95
N ASN A 341 29.60 -24.82 -3.44
CA ASN A 341 30.70 -25.34 -4.25
C ASN A 341 30.16 -26.54 -5.05
N ASP A 342 29.89 -26.35 -6.34
CA ASP A 342 29.79 -27.48 -7.28
C ASP A 342 31.05 -27.50 -8.15
N LEU A 343 32.06 -28.21 -7.64
CA LEU A 343 33.11 -28.81 -8.45
C LEU A 343 32.49 -29.92 -9.30
N MET A 344 32.76 -29.87 -10.60
CA MET A 344 32.51 -30.95 -11.54
C MET A 344 33.03 -32.29 -11.00
N ASN A 345 32.20 -33.33 -11.05
CA ASN A 345 32.70 -34.65 -11.41
C ASN A 345 31.61 -35.49 -12.09
N HIS A 346 31.96 -35.99 -13.28
CA HIS A 346 31.20 -36.96 -14.03
C HIS A 346 31.28 -38.34 -13.37
N SER A 347 30.13 -38.99 -13.13
CA SER A 347 30.01 -40.44 -13.33
C SER A 347 28.55 -40.86 -13.43
N ARG A 348 28.26 -41.60 -14.50
CA ARG A 348 26.96 -42.21 -14.84
C ARG A 348 26.58 -43.28 -13.81
N SER A 349 25.32 -43.27 -13.36
CA SER A 349 24.44 -44.46 -13.32
C SER A 349 23.05 -44.07 -12.76
N ASN A 350 22.02 -44.69 -13.34
CA ASN A 350 20.60 -44.59 -13.01
C ASN A 350 20.10 -46.05 -12.90
N PRO A 351 18.88 -46.36 -12.40
CA PRO A 351 18.08 -45.72 -11.35
C PRO A 351 17.56 -46.75 -10.30
N ALA A 352 17.15 -46.30 -9.11
CA ALA A 352 16.23 -47.06 -8.28
C ALA A 352 15.29 -46.15 -7.48
N LYS A 353 14.00 -46.44 -7.66
CA LYS A 353 12.79 -45.78 -7.14
C LYS A 353 12.80 -45.66 -5.61
N ARG A 354 12.40 -44.49 -5.08
CA ARG A 354 11.63 -44.39 -3.83
C ARG A 354 10.63 -43.23 -3.93
N HIS A 355 9.37 -43.58 -3.67
CA HIS A 355 8.21 -42.71 -3.61
C HIS A 355 8.38 -41.61 -2.56
N VAL A 356 7.98 -40.38 -2.91
CA VAL A 356 7.64 -39.32 -1.95
C VAL A 356 6.28 -38.78 -2.37
N GLU A 357 5.32 -38.85 -1.45
CA GLU A 357 3.99 -38.26 -1.55
C GLU A 357 4.12 -36.74 -1.61
N GLY A 358 3.54 -36.13 -2.65
CA GLY A 358 3.46 -34.68 -2.80
C GLY A 358 2.23 -34.13 -2.08
N THR A 359 2.46 -33.25 -1.12
CA THR A 359 1.44 -32.30 -0.64
C THR A 359 1.58 -30.99 -1.42
N ASP A 360 0.62 -30.74 -2.31
CA ASP A 360 0.48 -29.50 -3.07
C ASP A 360 0.22 -28.29 -2.16
N CYS A 361 1.18 -27.36 -2.08
CA CYS A 361 0.95 -26.00 -1.57
C CYS A 361 0.67 -25.05 -2.74
N HIS A 362 -0.57 -25.04 -3.23
CA HIS A 362 -1.06 -23.97 -4.10
C HIS A 362 -1.59 -22.81 -3.26
N SER A 363 -0.76 -21.78 -3.05
CA SER A 363 -1.24 -20.45 -2.63
C SER A 363 -1.99 -19.81 -3.80
N SER A 364 -3.31 -19.71 -3.67
CA SER A 364 -4.23 -19.24 -4.70
C SER A 364 -4.14 -17.73 -4.93
N LEU A 365 -3.67 -17.32 -6.10
CA LEU A 365 -3.95 -15.98 -6.65
C LEU A 365 -5.46 -15.76 -6.85
N PRO A 366 -5.99 -14.54 -6.65
CA PRO A 366 -7.38 -14.21 -6.95
C PRO A 366 -7.75 -14.50 -8.41
N LYS A 367 -8.94 -15.09 -8.62
CA LYS A 367 -9.43 -15.64 -9.90
C LYS A 367 -9.60 -14.62 -11.06
N LYS A 368 -9.28 -13.34 -10.89
CA LYS A 368 -9.40 -12.31 -11.96
C LYS A 368 -8.11 -11.99 -12.72
N LEU A 369 -6.94 -12.47 -12.28
CA LEU A 369 -5.68 -12.30 -13.04
C LEU A 369 -5.35 -13.47 -14.00
N LYS A 370 -6.17 -14.52 -14.06
CA LYS A 370 -5.91 -15.71 -14.90
C LYS A 370 -6.28 -15.55 -16.38
N TYR A 371 -6.76 -14.38 -16.80
CA TYR A 371 -7.11 -14.11 -18.20
C TYR A 371 -5.95 -13.55 -19.06
N PHE A 372 -4.77 -13.27 -18.48
CA PHE A 372 -3.66 -12.63 -19.21
C PHE A 372 -2.56 -13.57 -19.72
N LEU A 373 -2.63 -14.89 -19.48
CA LEU A 373 -1.58 -15.84 -19.88
C LEU A 373 -2.09 -17.11 -20.57
N LYS A 374 -3.35 -17.13 -20.99
CA LYS A 374 -3.92 -18.22 -21.77
C LYS A 374 -4.73 -17.65 -22.93
N ASP A 375 -4.04 -17.13 -23.94
CA ASP A 375 -4.41 -17.47 -25.31
C ASP A 375 -3.18 -17.40 -26.24
N LYS A 376 -2.82 -18.61 -26.67
CA LYS A 376 -2.13 -19.03 -27.90
C LYS A 376 -2.34 -18.04 -29.07
N LYS A 377 -1.44 -17.87 -30.04
CA LYS A 377 -0.36 -18.72 -30.58
C LYS A 377 0.42 -17.85 -31.59
N LEU A 378 1.66 -18.27 -31.85
CA LEU A 378 2.50 -17.88 -32.98
C LEU A 378 1.73 -17.45 -34.25
N ASN A 379 2.18 -16.36 -34.88
CA ASN A 379 2.61 -16.36 -36.29
C ASN A 379 3.44 -15.11 -36.63
N CYS A 380 4.64 -15.37 -37.13
CA CYS A 380 5.69 -14.49 -37.70
C CYS A 380 6.47 -13.59 -36.74
#